data_AF-A0A662DVB5-F1
#
_entry.id   AF-A0A662DVB5-F1
#
_cell.length_a   1.000
_cell.length_b   1.000
_cell.length_c   1.000
_cell.angle_alpha   90.00
_cell.angle_beta   90.00
_cell.angle_gamma   90.00
#
_symmetry.space_group_name_H-M   'P 1'
#
loop_
_entity.id
_entity.type
_entity.pdbx_description
1 polymer ?
#
loop_
_entity_poly.entity_id
_entity_poly.type
_entity_poly.pdbx_seq_one_letter_code
_entity_poly.pdbx_strand_id
1 'polypeptide(L)' 'MSFLLDTCVLSELVKPRPSTAVCDWVAAQNEDRLFLSVITVGELQKGISKLPPGRRRTELQKWLEGDLLIRFQGRILG' A
#
# COMPACT_ATOMS: atom_id res chain seq x y z
N MET A 1 -3.89 -20.05 -1.05
CA MET A 1 -4.23 -19.02 -2.05
C MET A 1 -3.27 -17.87 -1.89
N SER A 2 -2.84 -17.24 -2.99
CA SER A 2 -2.09 -15.98 -2.99
C SER A 2 -2.97 -14.86 -3.51
N PHE A 3 -2.72 -13.63 -3.08
CA PHE A 3 -3.54 -12.47 -3.42
C PHE A 3 -2.66 -11.34 -3.97
N LEU A 4 -3.12 -10.72 -5.04
CA LEU A 4 -2.57 -9.48 -5.56
C LEU A 4 -3.39 -8.32 -4.99
N LEU A 5 -2.77 -7.47 -4.18
CA LEU A 5 -3.47 -6.35 -3.56
C LEU A 5 -3.62 -5.20 -4.55
N ASP A 6 -4.83 -4.66 -4.61
CA ASP A 6 -5.14 -3.46 -5.36
C ASP A 6 -4.83 -2.18 -4.55
N THR A 7 -4.71 -1.05 -5.26
CA THR A 7 -4.45 0.27 -4.70
C THR A 7 -5.53 0.68 -3.70
N CYS A 8 -6.79 0.26 -3.88
CA CYS A 8 -7.87 0.58 -2.96
C CYS A 8 -7.64 0.00 -1.55
N VAL A 9 -7.15 -1.25 -1.46
CA VAL A 9 -6.86 -1.91 -0.17
C VAL A 9 -5.74 -1.19 0.55
N LEU A 10 -4.63 -0.92 -0.15
CA LEU A 10 -3.48 -0.23 0.42
C LEU A 10 -3.81 1.19 0.85
N SER A 11 -4.58 1.90 0.02
CA SER A 11 -5.04 3.25 0.33
C SER A 11 -5.97 3.27 1.55
N GLU A 12 -6.76 2.21 1.77
CA GLU A 12 -7.61 2.07 2.96
C GLU A 12 -6.76 1.94 4.22
N LEU A 13 -5.73 1.08 4.20
CA LEU A 13 -4.87 0.80 5.36
C LEU A 13 -4.12 2.04 5.90
N VAL A 14 -3.91 3.07 5.07
CA VAL A 14 -3.23 4.31 5.46
C VAL A 14 -4.18 5.45 5.81
N LYS A 15 -5.50 5.24 5.78
CA LYS A 15 -6.47 6.26 6.19
C LYS A 15 -6.42 6.48 7.70
N PRO A 16 -6.70 7.70 8.19
CA PRO A 16 -6.85 7.95 9.63
C PRO A 16 -7.96 7.13 10.30
N ARG A 17 -8.97 6.71 9.52
CA ARG A 17 -10.09 5.87 9.96
C ARG A 17 -10.34 4.82 8.89
N PRO A 18 -9.59 3.70 8.89
CA PRO A 18 -9.76 2.64 7.92
C PRO A 18 -11.02 1.82 8.20
N SER A 19 -11.56 1.18 7.16
CA SER A 19 -12.59 0.14 7.32
C SER A 19 -12.04 -1.06 8.12
N THR A 20 -12.70 -1.39 9.23
CA THR A 20 -12.31 -2.54 10.08
C THR A 20 -12.33 -3.85 9.30
N ALA A 21 -13.32 -4.04 8.42
CA ALA A 21 -13.43 -5.25 7.60
C ALA A 21 -12.21 -5.45 6.67
N VAL A 22 -11.64 -4.36 6.14
CA VAL A 22 -10.43 -4.44 5.30
C VAL A 22 -9.21 -4.76 6.15
N CYS A 23 -9.06 -4.10 7.31
CA CYS A 23 -7.98 -4.39 8.24
C CYS A 23 -8.00 -5.85 8.71
N ASP A 24 -9.16 -6.36 9.12
CA ASP A 24 -9.33 -7.72 9.61
C ASP A 24 -9.04 -8.75 8.51
N TRP A 25 -9.49 -8.50 7.28
CA TRP A 25 -9.19 -9.37 6.15
C TRP A 25 -7.68 -9.43 5.87
N VAL A 26 -7.00 -8.29 5.82
CA VAL A 26 -5.54 -8.25 5.58
C VAL A 26 -4.78 -8.95 6.71
N ALA A 27 -5.17 -8.69 7.97
CA ALA A 27 -4.54 -9.29 9.14
C ALA A 27 -4.73 -10.82 9.21
N ALA A 28 -5.83 -11.33 8.65
CA ALA A 28 -6.09 -12.77 8.57
C ALA A 28 -5.27 -13.49 7.48
N GLN A 29 -4.63 -12.75 6.55
CA GLN A 29 -3.82 -13.37 5.50
C GLN A 29 -2.39 -13.64 5.98
N ASN A 30 -1.79 -14.72 5.48
CA ASN A 30 -0.34 -14.85 5.58
C ASN A 30 0.29 -13.82 4.64
N GLU A 31 1.07 -12.91 5.22
CA GLU A 31 1.67 -11.81 4.50
C GLU A 31 2.52 -12.28 3.32
N ASP A 32 3.28 -13.37 3.43
CA ASP A 32 4.14 -13.89 2.35
C ASP A 32 3.36 -14.31 1.10
N ARG A 33 2.03 -14.40 1.21
CA ARG A 33 1.10 -14.71 0.12
C ARG A 33 0.39 -13.49 -0.44
N LEU A 34 0.71 -12.30 0.06
CA LEU A 34 0.28 -11.01 -0.48
C LEU A 34 1.34 -10.46 -1.42
N PHE A 35 0.89 -9.98 -2.58
CA PHE A 35 1.72 -9.45 -3.66
C PHE A 35 1.21 -8.08 -4.08
N LEU A 36 2.09 -7.29 -4.70
CA LEU A 36 1.77 -6.01 -5.32
C LEU A 36 2.07 -6.06 -6.82
N SER A 37 1.35 -5.27 -7.61
CA SER A 37 1.74 -5.00 -9.00
C SER A 37 2.59 -3.73 -9.07
N VAL A 38 3.52 -3.67 -10.03
CA VAL A 38 4.20 -2.42 -10.40
C VAL A 38 3.20 -1.31 -10.78
N ILE A 39 2.02 -1.66 -11.30
CA ILE A 39 0.95 -0.71 -11.62
C ILE A 39 0.38 -0.09 -10.33
N THR A 40 0.07 -0.91 -9.33
CA THR A 40 -0.39 -0.48 -8.00
C THR A 40 0.60 0.48 -7.34
N VAL A 41 1.91 0.18 -7.43
CA VAL A 41 2.97 1.07 -6.94
C VAL A 41 2.96 2.41 -7.68
N GLY A 42 2.83 2.39 -9.02
CA GLY A 42 2.75 3.60 -9.84
C GLY A 42 1.52 4.46 -9.52
N GLU A 43 0.37 3.84 -9.25
CA GLU A 43 -0.84 4.55 -8.85
C GLU A 43 -0.69 5.25 -7.50
N LEU A 44 -0.10 4.58 -6.51
CA LEU A 44 0.21 5.17 -5.20
C LEU A 44 1.16 6.36 -5.36
N GLN A 45 2.25 6.19 -6.11
CA GLN A 45 3.24 7.26 -6.33
C GLN A 45 2.62 8.47 -7.06
N LYS A 46 1.77 8.22 -8.07
CA LYS A 46 1.01 9.26 -8.77
C LYS A 46 0.03 9.97 -7.82
N GLY A 47 -0.65 9.23 -6.95
CA GLY A 47 -1.56 9.78 -5.94
C GLY A 47 -0.84 10.71 -4.96
N ILE A 48 0.29 10.28 -4.42
CA ILE A 48 1.11 11.08 -3.50
C ILE A 48 1.66 12.33 -4.19
N SER A 49 2.11 12.21 -5.44
CA SER A 49 2.67 13.32 -6.21
C SER A 49 1.67 14.46 -6.48
N LYS A 50 0.37 14.14 -6.50
CA LYS A 50 -0.71 15.13 -6.65
C LYS A 50 -1.02 15.91 -5.37
N LEU A 51 -0.54 15.45 -4.21
CA LEU A 51 -0.76 16.18 -2.96
C LEU A 51 0.07 17.47 -2.93
N PRO A 52 -0.46 18.55 -2.35
CA PRO A 52 0.34 19.75 -2.12
C PRO A 52 1.52 19.41 -1.18
N PRO A 53 2.64 20.15 -1.29
CA PRO A 53 3.73 20.03 -0.33
C PRO A 53 3.22 20.19 1.10
N GLY A 54 3.64 19.30 1.99
CA GLY A 54 3.21 19.32 3.38
C GLY A 54 3.37 17.96 4.06
N ARG A 55 3.04 17.95 5.35
CA ARG A 55 3.24 16.79 6.24
C ARG A 55 2.68 15.49 5.68
N ARG A 56 1.42 15.50 5.21
CA ARG A 56 0.75 14.31 4.67
C ARG A 56 1.47 13.72 3.45
N ARG A 57 1.95 14.56 2.53
CA ARG A 57 2.70 14.10 1.36
C ARG A 57 4.01 13.44 1.78
N THR A 58 4.73 14.08 2.71
CA THR A 58 6.00 13.54 3.23
C THR A 58 5.82 12.22 3.97
N GLU A 59 4.78 12.11 4.80
CA GLU A 59 4.48 10.88 5.53
C GLU A 59 4.12 9.72 4.59
N LEU A 60 3.26 9.96 3.60
CA LEU A 60 2.91 8.93 2.61
C LEU A 60 4.08 8.54 1.71
N GLN A 61 4.95 9.49 1.34
CA GLN A 61 6.17 9.19 0.58
C GLN A 61 7.10 8.28 1.39
N LYS A 62 7.33 8.61 2.67
CA LYS A 62 8.14 7.79 3.58
C LYS A 62 7.54 6.41 3.80
N TRP A 63 6.22 6.31 3.93
CA TRP A 63 5.53 5.03 4.05
C TRP A 63 5.69 4.18 2.78
N LEU A 64 5.52 4.78 1.59
CA LEU A 64 5.69 4.05 0.33
C LEU A 64 7.12 3.50 0.19
N GLU A 65 8.12 4.37 0.32
CA GLU A 65 9.52 4.03 0.04
C GLU A 65 10.20 3.27 1.18
N GLY A 66 9.93 3.65 2.43
CA GLY A 66 10.62 3.17 3.62
C GLY A 66 9.92 2.02 4.35
N ASP A 67 8.69 1.68 3.98
CA ASP A 67 7.95 0.57 4.57
C ASP A 67 7.40 -0.36 3.47
N LEU A 68 6.45 0.12 2.66
CA LEU A 68 5.71 -0.74 1.74
C LEU A 68 6.62 -1.44 0.71
N LEU A 69 7.48 -0.71 0.01
CA LEU A 69 8.34 -1.30 -1.03
C LEU A 69 9.40 -2.25 -0.45
N ILE A 70 9.88 -1.98 0.76
CA ILE A 70 10.85 -2.84 1.46
C ILE A 70 10.15 -4.11 1.92
N ARG A 71 8.98 -3.99 2.55
CA ARG A 71 8.18 -5.11 3.06
C ARG A 71 7.78 -6.08 1.97
N PHE A 72 7.42 -5.58 0.79
CA PHE A 72 7.05 -6.39 -0.37
C PHE A 72 8.21 -6.70 -1.32
N GLN A 73 9.47 -6.51 -0.92
CA GLN A 73 10.62 -6.87 -1.75
C GLN A 73 10.56 -8.36 -2.15
N GLY A 74 10.75 -8.64 -3.45
CA GLY A 74 10.59 -10.00 -4.02
C GLY A 74 9.14 -10.45 -4.22
N ARG A 75 8.15 -9.60 -3.87
CA ARG A 75 6.70 -9.86 -4.02
C ARG A 75 5.99 -8.75 -4.81
N ILE A 76 6.75 -7.98 -5.59
CA ILE A 76 6.23 -7.02 -6.56
C ILE A 76 6.32 -7.66 -7.95
N LEU A 77 5.18 -7.77 -8.63
CA LEU A 77 5.02 -8.42 -9.93
C LEU A 77 4.92 -7.38 -11.05
N GLY A 78 5.64 -7.64 -12.14
CA GLY A 78 5.67 -6.84 -13.37
C GLY A 78 4.74 -7.36 -14.45
#